data_AF-A0A2E1IZ65-F1
#
_entry.id   AF-A0A2E1IZ65-F1
#
_cell.length_a   1.000
_cell.length_b   1.000
_cell.length_c   1.000
_cell.angle_alpha   90.00
_cell.angle_beta   90.00
_cell.angle_gamma   90.00
#
_symmetry.space_group_name_H-M   'P 1'
#
loop_
_entity.id
_entity.type
_entity.pdbx_description
1 polymer ?
#
loop_
_entity_poly.entity_id
_entity_poly.type
_entity_poly.pdbx_seq_one_letter_code
_entity_poly.pdbx_strand_id
1 'polypeptide(L)'
;MKSYSYDMNFHYRYLLIIIFYFFGPMGLEAQVKYDSSDILFGSTGGLENRWFTKFSGKIVHGNIYTTYANSTMLNGYMRAGYKHGKWKEWYDTGMIRSIQHFTFGKHDGIQKSWYENGKLQRESDMKGDSLYRYHKEFYQNGQIKLHQILEFGTLIEVTQWDSSGTILKREFFEN
;
A
#
# COMPACT_ATOMS: atom_id res chain seq x y z
N MET A 1 -10.17 61.59 61.67
CA MET A 1 -10.02 60.13 61.56
C MET A 1 -11.33 59.56 61.02
N LYS A 2 -11.35 59.13 59.76
CA LYS A 2 -12.49 58.42 59.17
C LYS A 2 -11.97 57.08 58.67
N SER A 3 -12.61 56.03 59.15
CA SER A 3 -12.27 54.61 59.03
C SER A 3 -12.48 54.09 57.62
N TYR A 4 -11.55 53.24 57.17
CA TYR A 4 -11.69 52.39 56.00
C TYR A 4 -12.61 51.21 56.33
N SER A 5 -13.60 50.93 55.48
CA SER A 5 -14.30 49.65 55.45
C SER A 5 -14.36 49.16 54.01
N TYR A 6 -13.64 48.08 53.73
CA TYR A 6 -13.59 47.37 52.45
C TYR A 6 -14.75 46.38 52.44
N ASP A 7 -15.77 46.60 51.61
CA ASP A 7 -16.93 45.71 51.52
C ASP A 7 -16.70 44.69 50.39
N MET A 8 -16.42 43.44 50.78
CA MET A 8 -16.22 42.31 49.88
C MET A 8 -17.57 41.65 49.58
N ASN A 9 -18.21 42.04 48.49
CA ASN A 9 -19.37 41.30 47.98
C ASN A 9 -18.92 40.07 47.17
N PHE A 10 -18.88 38.93 47.86
CA PHE A 10 -18.87 37.59 47.27
C PHE A 10 -20.24 37.27 46.69
N HIS A 11 -20.33 37.05 45.37
CA HIS A 11 -21.45 36.36 44.75
C HIS A 11 -20.96 35.09 44.06
N TYR A 12 -21.14 33.97 44.74
CA TYR A 12 -21.12 32.64 44.15
C TYR A 12 -22.40 32.46 43.32
N ARG A 13 -22.28 32.35 42.00
CA ARG A 13 -23.30 31.71 41.16
C ARG A 13 -22.68 30.47 40.53
N TYR A 14 -23.08 29.31 41.04
CA TYR A 14 -22.89 28.03 40.39
C TYR A 14 -23.68 28.02 39.06
N LEU A 15 -23.00 27.79 37.93
CA LEU A 15 -23.54 26.97 36.83
C LEU A 15 -22.46 26.63 35.80
N LEU A 16 -22.24 25.33 35.63
CA LEU A 16 -21.71 24.64 34.43
C LEU A 16 -20.25 24.91 34.04
N ILE A 17 -19.37 24.07 34.61
CA ILE A 17 -18.29 23.46 33.83
C ILE A 17 -18.95 22.66 32.70
N ILE A 18 -18.94 23.20 31.48
CA ILE A 18 -18.96 22.34 30.29
C ILE A 18 -17.64 22.59 29.57
N ILE A 19 -16.79 21.57 29.68
CA ILE A 19 -15.63 21.34 28.83
C ILE A 19 -16.14 21.31 27.38
N PHE A 20 -16.00 22.43 26.67
CA PHE A 20 -16.32 22.50 25.25
C PHE A 20 -15.05 22.69 24.43
N TYR A 21 -14.73 21.61 23.69
CA TYR A 21 -13.86 21.55 22.52
C TYR A 21 -12.34 21.67 22.72
N PHE A 22 -11.74 20.65 23.35
CA PHE A 22 -10.45 20.09 22.90
C PHE A 22 -10.60 19.17 21.66
N PHE A 23 -11.67 19.35 20.89
CA PHE A 23 -11.76 18.84 19.52
C PHE A 23 -11.64 20.04 18.59
N GLY A 24 -10.41 20.57 18.48
CA GLY A 24 -10.03 21.20 17.21
C GLY A 24 -10.32 20.18 16.09
N PRO A 25 -10.68 20.63 14.87
CA PRO A 25 -10.94 19.70 13.78
C PRO A 25 -9.74 18.78 13.72
N MET A 26 -9.96 17.49 13.97
CA MET A 26 -8.94 16.45 13.87
C MET A 26 -8.38 16.64 12.48
N GLY A 27 -7.23 17.30 12.42
CA GLY A 27 -6.76 17.93 11.20
C GLY A 27 -6.65 16.83 10.18
N LEU A 28 -7.40 16.95 9.09
CA LEU A 28 -7.10 16.17 7.91
C LEU A 28 -5.74 16.72 7.43
N GLU A 29 -4.65 16.26 8.06
CA GLU A 29 -3.31 16.63 7.63
C GLU A 29 -3.25 16.26 6.15
N ALA A 30 -3.04 17.28 5.31
CA ALA A 30 -2.95 17.07 3.89
C ALA A 30 -1.83 16.05 3.65
N GLN A 31 -2.20 14.86 3.18
CA GLN A 31 -1.23 13.81 2.91
C GLN A 31 -0.24 14.36 1.87
N VAL A 32 1.06 14.37 2.23
CA VAL A 32 2.11 14.85 1.32
C VAL A 32 2.05 14.04 0.03
N LYS A 33 2.11 14.74 -1.10
CA LYS A 33 2.03 14.13 -2.44
C LYS A 33 3.39 14.22 -3.12
N TYR A 34 3.79 13.13 -3.77
CA TYR A 34 5.02 13.07 -4.56
C TYR A 34 4.68 12.53 -5.95
N ASP A 35 5.35 13.05 -6.96
CA ASP A 35 5.37 12.40 -8.28
C ASP A 35 6.39 11.24 -8.24
N SER A 36 6.02 10.12 -8.85
CA SER A 36 6.86 8.91 -8.90
C SER A 36 8.19 9.12 -9.62
N SER A 37 8.28 10.11 -10.51
CA SER A 37 9.52 10.50 -11.21
C SER A 37 10.50 11.30 -10.34
N ASP A 38 10.02 11.84 -9.21
CA ASP A 38 10.80 12.66 -8.27
C ASP A 38 11.36 11.87 -7.09
N ILE A 39 11.20 10.54 -7.08
CA ILE A 39 11.67 9.68 -6.01
C ILE A 39 12.60 8.58 -6.56
N LEU A 40 13.58 8.21 -5.76
CA LEU A 40 14.56 7.19 -6.09
C LEU A 40 14.55 6.11 -5.01
N PHE A 41 14.81 4.87 -5.41
CA PHE A 41 15.08 3.76 -4.51
C PHE A 41 16.59 3.56 -4.41
N GLY A 42 17.11 3.41 -3.19
CA GLY A 42 18.53 3.10 -3.02
C GLY A 42 18.95 2.97 -1.56
N SER A 43 20.26 2.80 -1.41
CA SER A 43 20.94 2.72 -0.11
C SER A 43 21.83 3.96 0.05
N THR A 44 21.33 5.00 0.70
CA THR A 44 22.10 6.23 0.95
C THR A 44 22.43 6.36 2.44
N GLY A 45 23.69 6.69 2.76
CA GLY A 45 24.11 7.03 4.12
C GLY A 45 23.78 6.00 5.21
N GLY A 46 23.80 4.70 4.91
CA GLY A 46 23.46 3.62 5.84
C GLY A 46 21.96 3.30 5.96
N LEU A 47 21.11 3.96 5.17
CA LEU A 47 19.68 3.66 5.07
C LEU A 47 19.47 2.70 3.89
N GLU A 48 19.55 1.39 4.13
CA GLU A 48 19.34 0.41 3.05
C GLU A 48 17.89 0.36 2.60
N ASN A 49 17.69 0.15 1.29
CA ASN A 49 16.40 -0.20 0.68
C ASN A 49 15.25 0.78 0.96
N ARG A 50 15.50 2.09 0.90
CA ARG A 50 14.47 3.12 1.12
C ARG A 50 14.27 4.04 -0.08
N TRP A 51 13.05 4.58 -0.14
CA TRP A 51 12.66 5.60 -1.09
C TRP A 51 12.93 7.00 -0.53
N PHE A 52 13.63 7.81 -1.31
CA PHE A 52 13.96 9.19 -0.99
C PHE A 52 13.72 10.11 -2.19
N THR A 53 13.50 11.39 -1.94
CA THR A 53 13.32 12.40 -3.01
C THR A 53 14.62 12.61 -3.77
N LYS A 54 14.53 12.65 -5.11
CA LYS A 54 15.67 12.78 -6.04
C LYS A 54 16.56 13.99 -5.75
N PHE A 55 15.95 15.14 -5.41
CA PHE A 55 16.67 16.40 -5.27
C PHE A 55 17.15 16.68 -3.85
N SER A 56 16.33 16.37 -2.83
CA SER A 56 16.65 16.73 -1.44
C SER A 56 17.18 15.57 -0.61
N GLY A 57 17.11 14.33 -1.11
CA GLY A 57 17.51 13.13 -0.38
C GLY A 57 16.60 12.80 0.82
N LYS A 58 15.53 13.57 1.06
CA LYS A 58 14.59 13.32 2.16
C LYS A 58 13.85 12.00 1.97
N ILE A 59 13.71 11.25 3.05
CA ILE A 59 12.92 10.01 3.10
C ILE A 59 11.45 10.31 2.78
N VAL A 60 10.89 9.53 1.87
CA VAL A 60 9.52 9.74 1.40
C VAL A 60 8.51 9.21 2.41
N HIS A 61 7.55 10.05 2.76
CA HIS A 61 6.42 9.71 3.62
C HIS A 61 5.18 10.43 3.09
N GLY A 62 4.23 9.70 2.48
CA GLY A 62 3.07 10.27 1.81
C GLY A 62 2.61 9.48 0.59
N ASN A 63 1.65 10.05 -0.13
CA ASN A 63 1.07 9.46 -1.34
C ASN A 63 1.96 9.67 -2.56
N ILE A 64 2.10 8.62 -3.35
CA ILE A 64 2.86 8.64 -4.59
C ILE A 64 1.89 8.57 -5.77
N TYR A 65 2.07 9.48 -6.70
CA TYR A 65 1.26 9.59 -7.91
C TYR A 65 2.15 9.44 -9.13
N THR A 66 1.59 8.94 -10.22
CA THR A 66 2.20 9.00 -11.54
C THR A 66 1.31 9.80 -12.45
N THR A 67 1.91 10.65 -13.27
CA THR A 67 1.19 11.32 -14.35
C THR A 67 1.25 10.44 -15.59
N TYR A 68 0.10 10.07 -16.11
CA TYR A 68 -0.04 9.30 -17.34
C TYR A 68 -0.89 10.06 -18.35
N ALA A 69 -0.30 10.42 -19.50
CA ALA A 69 -0.86 11.39 -20.44
C ALA A 69 -1.31 12.67 -19.72
N ASN A 70 -2.61 12.86 -19.53
CA ASN A 70 -3.20 14.02 -18.83
C ASN A 70 -3.90 13.64 -17.51
N SER A 71 -3.68 12.43 -17.00
CA SER A 71 -4.31 11.93 -15.77
C SER A 71 -3.28 11.67 -14.67
N THR A 72 -3.59 12.13 -13.46
CA THR A 72 -2.78 11.85 -12.26
C THR A 72 -3.36 10.64 -11.53
N MET A 73 -2.60 9.55 -11.48
CA MET A 73 -3.04 8.28 -10.91
C MET A 73 -2.31 8.01 -9.60
N LEU A 74 -3.05 7.65 -8.55
CA LEU A 74 -2.44 7.24 -7.27
C LEU A 74 -1.81 5.84 -7.43
N ASN A 75 -0.51 5.74 -7.19
CA ASN A 75 0.18 4.46 -7.07
C ASN A 75 -0.06 3.85 -5.70
N GLY A 76 0.18 4.59 -4.62
CA GLY A 76 0.04 4.07 -3.27
C GLY A 76 0.64 5.01 -2.23
N TYR A 77 0.80 4.51 -1.01
CA TYR A 77 1.33 5.28 0.11
C TYR A 77 2.70 4.77 0.54
N MET A 78 3.59 5.69 0.89
CA MET A 78 4.89 5.41 1.50
C MET A 78 4.90 5.82 2.97
N ARG A 79 5.43 4.94 3.82
CA ARG A 79 5.66 5.18 5.24
C ARG A 79 7.15 5.07 5.53
N ALA A 80 7.79 6.19 5.88
CA ALA A 80 9.21 6.26 6.23
C ALA A 80 10.15 5.62 5.18
N GLY A 81 9.86 5.86 3.90
CA GLY A 81 10.65 5.38 2.76
C GLY A 81 10.28 3.98 2.30
N TYR A 82 9.22 3.36 2.85
CA TYR A 82 8.78 2.03 2.48
C TYR A 82 7.38 2.06 1.86
N LYS A 83 7.15 1.28 0.80
CA LYS A 83 5.80 1.03 0.29
C LYS A 83 4.94 0.42 1.40
N HIS A 84 3.72 0.91 1.56
CA HIS A 84 2.77 0.41 2.56
C HIS A 84 1.34 0.38 2.00
N GLY A 85 0.61 -0.68 2.36
CA GLY A 85 -0.75 -0.92 1.91
C GLY A 85 -0.81 -1.31 0.43
N LYS A 86 -1.93 -0.98 -0.19
CA LYS A 86 -2.22 -1.30 -1.60
C LYS A 86 -1.49 -0.35 -2.53
N TRP A 87 -0.79 -0.93 -3.49
CA TRP A 87 -0.06 -0.27 -4.56
C TRP A 87 -0.62 -0.65 -5.92
N LYS A 88 -0.61 0.29 -6.86
CA LYS A 88 -1.09 0.11 -8.23
C LYS A 88 -0.03 0.57 -9.22
N GLU A 89 0.05 -0.16 -10.31
CA GLU A 89 0.81 0.23 -11.49
C GLU A 89 -0.11 0.17 -12.70
N TRP A 90 0.22 0.98 -13.70
CA TRP A 90 -0.62 1.22 -14.86
C TRP A 90 0.18 0.91 -16.12
N TYR A 91 -0.53 0.48 -17.16
CA TYR A 91 -0.01 0.44 -18.51
C TYR A 91 0.00 1.83 -19.14
N ASP A 92 0.67 1.94 -20.28
CA ASP A 92 0.61 3.13 -21.13
C ASP A 92 -0.78 3.37 -21.75
N THR A 93 -1.74 2.48 -21.51
CA THR A 93 -3.14 2.73 -21.89
C THR A 93 -3.93 3.38 -20.76
N GLY A 94 -3.32 3.55 -19.57
CA GLY A 94 -4.01 3.92 -18.33
C GLY A 94 -4.75 2.75 -17.66
N MET A 95 -4.71 1.54 -18.22
CA MET A 95 -5.31 0.34 -17.63
C MET A 95 -4.46 -0.20 -16.48
N ILE A 96 -5.08 -0.85 -15.48
CA ILE A 96 -4.35 -1.46 -14.37
C ILE A 96 -3.41 -2.53 -14.92
N ARG A 97 -2.12 -2.37 -14.65
CA ARG A 97 -1.09 -3.38 -14.91
C ARG A 97 -0.91 -4.31 -13.73
N SER A 98 -0.83 -3.76 -12.53
CA SER A 98 -0.64 -4.54 -11.31
C SER A 98 -1.29 -3.90 -10.09
N ILE A 99 -1.66 -4.75 -9.14
CA ILE A 99 -2.09 -4.40 -7.79
C ILE A 99 -1.23 -5.23 -6.87
N GLN A 100 -0.55 -4.54 -5.98
CA GLN A 100 0.36 -5.14 -5.03
C GLN A 100 -0.01 -4.72 -3.61
N HIS A 101 0.34 -5.51 -2.61
CA HIS A 101 0.15 -5.19 -1.21
C HIS A 101 1.47 -5.28 -0.48
N PHE A 102 1.79 -4.24 0.29
CA PHE A 102 3.06 -4.10 0.98
C PHE A 102 2.90 -3.79 2.47
N THR A 103 3.77 -4.37 3.28
CA THR A 103 3.96 -4.03 4.69
C THR A 103 5.45 -3.74 4.89
N PHE A 104 5.78 -2.50 5.29
CA PHE A 104 7.18 -2.03 5.44
C PHE A 104 8.08 -2.38 4.25
N GLY A 105 7.57 -2.17 3.03
CA GLY A 105 8.34 -2.35 1.80
C GLY A 105 8.45 -3.79 1.31
N LYS A 106 7.93 -4.77 2.07
CA LYS A 106 7.87 -6.18 1.69
C LYS A 106 6.47 -6.57 1.24
N HIS A 107 6.34 -7.54 0.34
CA HIS A 107 5.01 -7.98 -0.09
C HIS A 107 4.26 -8.65 1.06
N ASP A 108 2.98 -8.36 1.19
CA ASP A 108 2.13 -8.91 2.24
C ASP A 108 0.69 -9.05 1.74
N GLY A 109 0.34 -10.26 1.33
CA GLY A 109 -0.96 -10.62 0.79
C GLY A 109 -0.98 -10.76 -0.73
N ILE A 110 -2.20 -10.68 -1.30
CA ILE A 110 -2.47 -11.05 -2.68
C ILE A 110 -1.96 -9.99 -3.65
N GLN A 111 -1.05 -10.39 -4.54
CA GLN A 111 -0.57 -9.60 -5.66
C GLN A 111 -1.29 -10.05 -6.93
N LYS A 112 -1.70 -9.11 -7.79
CA LYS A 112 -2.37 -9.38 -9.06
C LYS A 112 -1.72 -8.56 -10.18
N SER A 113 -1.64 -9.14 -11.37
CA SER A 113 -1.28 -8.43 -12.60
C SER A 113 -2.22 -8.83 -13.72
N TRP A 114 -2.45 -7.91 -14.64
CA TRP A 114 -3.37 -8.09 -15.77
C TRP A 114 -2.61 -7.88 -17.07
N TYR A 115 -3.06 -8.51 -18.13
CA TYR A 115 -2.68 -8.18 -19.50
C TYR A 115 -3.27 -6.82 -19.90
N GLU A 116 -2.73 -6.20 -20.95
CA GLU A 116 -3.27 -4.94 -21.48
C GLU A 116 -4.73 -5.05 -21.95
N ASN A 117 -5.20 -6.25 -22.31
CA ASN A 117 -6.61 -6.49 -22.63
C ASN A 117 -7.53 -6.55 -21.37
N GLY A 118 -6.99 -6.30 -20.17
CA GLY A 118 -7.72 -6.29 -18.91
C GLY A 118 -7.96 -7.66 -18.28
N LYS A 119 -7.54 -8.76 -18.91
CA LYS A 119 -7.67 -10.11 -18.33
C LYS A 119 -6.55 -10.37 -17.34
N LEU A 120 -6.87 -11.14 -16.29
CA LEU A 120 -5.90 -11.50 -15.27
C LEU A 120 -4.73 -12.27 -15.91
N GLN A 121 -3.50 -11.86 -15.59
CA GLN A 121 -2.27 -12.49 -16.07
C GLN A 121 -1.68 -13.38 -14.98
N ARG A 122 -1.54 -12.84 -13.76
CA ARG A 122 -1.01 -13.56 -12.59
C ARG A 122 -1.72 -13.16 -11.31
N GLU A 123 -1.83 -14.10 -10.40
CA GLU A 123 -2.24 -13.89 -9.02
C GLU A 123 -1.32 -14.68 -8.10
N SER A 124 -0.84 -14.08 -7.01
CA SER A 124 0.07 -14.75 -6.07
C SER A 124 -0.18 -14.28 -4.67
N ASP A 125 -0.19 -15.20 -3.71
CA ASP A 125 -0.21 -14.84 -2.30
C ASP A 125 1.21 -14.80 -1.75
N MET A 126 1.67 -13.62 -1.36
CA MET A 126 3.06 -13.37 -0.97
C MET A 126 3.18 -12.98 0.49
N LYS A 127 4.26 -13.44 1.13
CA LYS A 127 4.68 -12.99 2.46
C LYS A 127 6.17 -12.69 2.44
N GLY A 128 6.54 -11.43 2.67
CA GLY A 128 7.92 -11.01 2.52
C GLY A 128 8.32 -10.96 1.04
N ASP A 129 9.43 -11.61 0.72
CA ASP A 129 9.92 -11.79 -0.66
C ASP A 129 9.60 -13.20 -1.20
N SER A 130 8.75 -13.96 -0.50
CA SER A 130 8.48 -15.37 -0.77
C SER A 130 7.01 -15.64 -1.06
N LEU A 131 6.76 -16.69 -1.84
CA LEU A 131 5.43 -17.21 -2.10
C LEU A 131 4.89 -17.90 -0.83
N TYR A 132 3.65 -17.62 -0.45
CA TYR A 132 3.09 -18.09 0.81
C TYR A 132 2.16 -19.29 0.65
N ARG A 133 1.09 -19.15 -0.14
CA ARG A 133 0.06 -20.20 -0.30
C ARG A 133 -0.13 -20.67 -1.74
N TYR A 134 -0.10 -19.77 -2.70
CA TYR A 134 -0.34 -20.16 -4.09
C TYR A 134 0.18 -19.14 -5.10
N HIS A 135 0.45 -19.64 -6.30
CA HIS A 135 0.72 -18.86 -7.49
C HIS A 135 -0.13 -19.35 -8.66
N LYS A 136 -0.75 -18.42 -9.39
CA LYS A 136 -1.54 -18.69 -10.59
C LYS A 136 -1.06 -17.85 -11.76
N GLU A 137 -0.91 -18.47 -12.92
CA GLU A 137 -0.76 -17.79 -14.21
C GLU A 137 -1.94 -18.13 -15.12
N PHE A 138 -2.29 -17.21 -16.00
CA PHE A 138 -3.39 -17.35 -16.95
C PHE A 138 -2.92 -17.00 -18.35
N TYR A 139 -3.52 -17.60 -19.37
CA TYR A 139 -3.38 -17.19 -20.75
C TYR A 139 -4.18 -15.92 -21.03
N GLN A 140 -3.86 -15.23 -22.14
CA GLN A 140 -4.60 -14.04 -22.58
C GLN A 140 -6.07 -14.31 -22.93
N ASN A 141 -6.47 -15.56 -23.15
CA ASN A 141 -7.88 -15.91 -23.31
C ASN A 141 -8.64 -16.00 -21.98
N GLY A 142 -7.94 -16.04 -20.84
CA GLY A 142 -8.48 -16.16 -19.48
C GLY A 142 -8.37 -17.56 -18.88
N GLN A 143 -7.95 -18.56 -19.68
CA GLN A 143 -7.75 -19.93 -19.21
C GLN A 143 -6.57 -20.00 -18.25
N ILE A 144 -6.68 -20.77 -17.16
CA ILE A 144 -5.56 -21.01 -16.26
C ILE A 144 -4.45 -21.75 -17.00
N LYS A 145 -3.21 -21.32 -16.79
CA LYS A 145 -2.00 -21.88 -17.40
C LYS A 145 -1.18 -22.68 -16.38
N LEU A 146 -1.05 -22.13 -15.17
CA LEU A 146 -0.26 -22.69 -14.08
C LEU A 146 -0.98 -22.45 -12.76
N HIS A 147 -0.97 -23.44 -11.88
CA HIS A 147 -1.35 -23.31 -10.48
C HIS A 147 -0.31 -24.04 -9.62
N GLN A 148 0.31 -23.31 -8.72
CA GLN A 148 1.22 -23.84 -7.71
C GLN A 148 0.58 -23.67 -6.35
N ILE A 149 0.57 -24.71 -5.52
CA ILE A 149 0.05 -24.69 -4.16
C ILE A 149 1.19 -24.99 -3.19
N LEU A 150 1.25 -24.19 -2.13
CA LEU A 150 2.27 -24.26 -1.10
C LEU A 150 1.62 -24.51 0.24
N GLU A 151 2.23 -25.38 1.02
CA GLU A 151 1.88 -25.64 2.41
C GLU A 151 3.08 -25.28 3.27
N PHE A 152 2.88 -24.33 4.20
CA PHE A 152 3.94 -23.75 5.05
C PHE A 152 5.18 -23.25 4.26
N GLY A 153 4.99 -22.78 3.03
CA GLY A 153 6.06 -22.30 2.16
C GLY A 153 6.75 -23.37 1.31
N THR A 154 6.40 -24.65 1.49
CA THR A 154 6.88 -25.75 0.66
C THR A 154 5.90 -26.00 -0.49
N LEU A 155 6.42 -26.13 -1.71
CA LEU A 155 5.62 -26.46 -2.90
C LEU A 155 5.13 -27.90 -2.81
N ILE A 156 3.81 -28.10 -2.80
CA ILE A 156 3.19 -29.43 -2.67
C ILE A 156 2.44 -29.86 -3.93
N GLU A 157 2.01 -28.92 -4.77
CA GLU A 157 1.32 -29.23 -6.02
C GLU A 157 1.68 -28.24 -7.12
N VAL A 158 1.89 -28.77 -8.33
CA VAL A 158 1.93 -27.98 -9.57
C VAL A 158 0.96 -28.60 -10.56
N THR A 159 0.00 -27.81 -11.03
CA THR A 159 -0.82 -28.18 -12.20
C THR A 159 -0.59 -27.19 -13.34
N GLN A 160 -0.44 -27.71 -14.55
CA GLN A 160 -0.28 -26.95 -15.80
C GLN A 160 -1.35 -27.36 -16.80
N TRP A 161 -1.87 -26.38 -17.53
CA TRP A 161 -2.86 -26.57 -18.58
C TRP A 161 -2.41 -25.90 -19.86
N ASP A 162 -2.92 -26.36 -20.99
CA ASP A 162 -2.82 -25.63 -22.25
C ASP A 162 -3.86 -24.51 -22.35
N SER A 163 -3.82 -23.75 -23.45
CA SER A 163 -4.75 -22.64 -23.68
C SER A 163 -6.20 -23.08 -23.92
N SER A 164 -6.46 -24.36 -24.19
CA SER A 164 -7.82 -24.92 -24.34
C SER A 164 -8.41 -25.39 -23.00
N GLY A 165 -7.57 -25.51 -21.97
CA GLY A 165 -7.96 -25.97 -20.63
C GLY A 165 -7.70 -27.47 -20.40
N THR A 166 -7.02 -28.14 -21.31
CA THR A 166 -6.55 -29.52 -21.08
C THR A 166 -5.36 -29.52 -20.13
N ILE A 167 -5.37 -30.42 -19.14
CA ILE A 167 -4.24 -30.60 -18.22
C ILE A 167 -3.05 -31.17 -19.02
N LEU A 168 -1.94 -30.46 -19.02
CA LEU A 168 -0.67 -30.92 -19.58
C LEU A 168 0.14 -31.70 -18.55
N LYS A 169 0.11 -31.24 -17.29
CA LYS A 169 0.93 -31.79 -16.21
C LYS A 169 0.23 -31.57 -14.87
N ARG A 170 0.31 -32.56 -13.99
CA ARG A 170 -0.02 -32.42 -12.58
C ARG A 170 0.97 -33.22 -11.75
N GLU A 171 1.65 -32.55 -10.82
CA GLU A 171 2.67 -33.13 -9.96
C GLU A 171 2.36 -32.80 -8.51
N PHE A 172 2.59 -33.79 -7.64
CA PHE A 172 2.54 -33.65 -6.20
C PHE A 172 3.93 -33.88 -5.64
N PHE A 173 4.28 -33.11 -4.61
CA PHE A 173 5.57 -33.18 -3.94
C PHE A 173 5.33 -33.54 -2.49
N GLU A 174 6.03 -34.56 -2.01
CA GLU A 174 6.00 -34.96 -0.60
C GLU A 174 6.85 -33.98 0.22
N ASN A 175 6.38 -33.68 1.44
CA ASN A 175 7.12 -32.89 2.44
C ASN A 175 8.11 -33.77 3.21
#